data_AF-A0A821R7V7-F1
#
_entry.id   AF-A0A821R7V7-F1
#
_cell.length_a   1.000
_cell.length_b   1.000
_cell.length_c   1.000
_cell.angle_alpha   90.00
_cell.angle_beta   90.00
_cell.angle_gamma   90.00
#
_symmetry.space_group_name_H-M   'P 1'
#
loop_
_entity.id
_entity.type
_entity.pdbx_description
1 polymer ?
#
loop_
_entity_poly.entity_id
_entity_poly.type
_entity_poly.pdbx_seq_one_letter_code
_entity_poly.pdbx_strand_id
1 'polypeptide(L)'
;MSETKYLYMAQCVDSLRTLVKEKIRLLKKNKYLANADWIFIEKNFRIENPHTINMINNDNRDINLNDHNIQCSHCHRPISIEFNQIQYDDLFEETRIRIINIQKTSFWRQYRDYEISTQAVRILSSLCDFVIDRKGQYISIDQLKYYYK
;
A
#
# COMPACT_ATOMS: atom_id res chain seq x y z
N MET A 1 3.56 -5.32 -14.25
CA MET A 1 2.19 -5.83 -14.00
C MET A 1 1.59 -6.20 -15.35
N SER A 2 0.97 -7.39 -15.52
CA SER A 2 0.40 -7.78 -16.82
C SER A 2 -0.75 -6.86 -17.21
N GLU A 3 -0.74 -6.37 -18.45
CA GLU A 3 -1.72 -5.43 -19.04
C GLU A 3 -3.17 -5.91 -18.87
N THR A 4 -3.37 -7.22 -18.88
CA THR A 4 -4.68 -7.84 -18.65
C THR A 4 -5.19 -7.60 -17.23
N LYS A 5 -4.32 -7.67 -16.21
CA LYS A 5 -4.72 -7.41 -14.81
C LYS A 5 -5.15 -5.97 -14.61
N TYR A 6 -4.53 -5.02 -15.31
CA TYR A 6 -4.94 -3.61 -15.31
C TYR A 6 -6.34 -3.44 -15.89
N LEU A 7 -6.61 -4.04 -17.05
CA LEU A 7 -7.90 -3.93 -17.73
C LEU A 7 -9.04 -4.51 -16.87
N TYR A 8 -8.82 -5.68 -16.26
CA TYR A 8 -9.78 -6.27 -15.34
C TYR A 8 -10.04 -5.38 -14.12
N MET A 9 -8.98 -4.80 -13.53
CA MET A 9 -9.14 -3.91 -12.37
C MET A 9 -9.92 -2.65 -12.73
N ALA A 10 -9.65 -2.04 -13.89
CA ALA A 10 -10.37 -0.88 -14.38
C ALA A 10 -11.87 -1.19 -14.62
N GLN A 11 -12.16 -2.33 -15.25
CA GLN A 11 -13.52 -2.79 -15.49
C GLN A 11 -14.30 -3.04 -14.18
N CYS A 12 -13.64 -3.61 -13.17
CA CYS A 12 -14.24 -3.81 -11.84
C CYS A 12 -14.56 -2.47 -11.16
N VAL A 13 -13.65 -1.49 -11.23
CA VAL A 13 -13.87 -0.15 -10.65
C VAL A 13 -15.04 0.56 -11.34
N ASP A 14 -15.16 0.46 -12.66
CA ASP A 14 -16.27 1.07 -13.39
C ASP A 14 -17.62 0.39 -13.10
N SER A 15 -17.61 -0.92 -12.90
CA SER A 15 -18.79 -1.67 -12.46
C SER A 15 -19.25 -1.21 -11.07
N LEU A 16 -18.31 -1.05 -10.12
CA LEU A 16 -18.60 -0.54 -8.79
C LEU A 16 -19.15 0.88 -8.81
N ARG A 17 -18.59 1.77 -9.65
CA ARG A 17 -19.11 3.14 -9.83
C ARG A 17 -20.56 3.14 -10.30
N THR A 18 -20.89 2.23 -11.22
CA THR A 18 -22.25 2.11 -11.76
C THR A 18 -23.22 1.67 -10.66
N LEU A 19 -22.86 0.66 -9.87
CA LEU A 19 -23.65 0.18 -8.73
C LEU A 19 -23.88 1.28 -7.67
N VAL A 20 -22.84 2.03 -7.33
CA VAL A 20 -22.95 3.14 -6.36
C VAL A 20 -23.91 4.21 -6.89
N LYS A 21 -23.80 4.60 -8.17
CA LYS A 21 -24.72 5.57 -8.79
C LYS A 21 -26.17 5.08 -8.77
N GLU A 22 -26.41 3.80 -9.08
CA GLU A 22 -27.74 3.21 -9.03
C GLU A 22 -28.32 3.18 -7.61
N LYS A 23 -27.51 2.80 -6.61
CA LYS A 23 -27.91 2.81 -5.21
C LYS A 23 -28.23 4.22 -4.72
N ILE A 24 -27.41 5.22 -5.04
CA ILE A 24 -27.70 6.63 -4.71
C ILE A 24 -29.00 7.08 -5.37
N ARG A 25 -29.24 6.73 -6.64
CA ARG A 25 -30.51 7.03 -7.34
C ARG A 25 -31.73 6.39 -6.66
N LEU A 26 -31.60 5.16 -6.16
CA LEU A 26 -32.68 4.49 -5.43
C LEU A 26 -32.93 5.15 -4.07
N LEU A 27 -31.88 5.50 -3.35
CA LEU A 27 -31.99 6.15 -2.04
C LEU A 27 -32.54 7.57 -2.15
N LYS A 28 -32.26 8.30 -3.23
CA LYS A 28 -32.88 9.60 -3.55
C LYS A 28 -34.40 9.53 -3.71
N LYS A 29 -34.94 8.39 -4.15
CA LYS A 29 -36.39 8.17 -4.29
C LYS A 29 -37.07 7.81 -2.97
N ASN A 30 -36.31 7.52 -1.91
CA ASN A 30 -36.87 7.18 -0.62
C ASN A 30 -37.37 8.46 0.09
N LYS A 31 -38.66 8.49 0.42
CA LYS A 31 -39.34 9.62 1.09
C LYS A 31 -38.65 10.06 2.38
N TYR A 32 -38.03 9.13 3.10
CA TYR A 32 -37.34 9.43 4.38
C TYR A 32 -35.94 10.01 4.19
N LEU A 33 -35.33 9.81 3.01
CA LEU A 33 -33.99 10.29 2.69
C LEU A 33 -33.99 11.48 1.73
N ALA A 34 -35.17 11.93 1.28
CA ALA A 34 -35.30 13.03 0.32
C ALA A 34 -34.57 14.31 0.78
N ASN A 35 -34.54 14.58 2.09
CA ASN A 35 -33.91 15.77 2.68
C ASN A 35 -32.42 15.58 3.03
N ALA A 36 -31.81 14.45 2.68
CA ALA A 36 -30.39 14.23 2.93
C ALA A 36 -29.51 15.17 2.08
N ASP A 37 -28.32 15.52 2.57
CA ASP A 37 -27.33 16.27 1.79
C ASP A 37 -26.69 15.37 0.72
N TRP A 38 -27.37 15.27 -0.42
CA TRP A 38 -26.96 14.45 -1.54
C TRP A 38 -25.67 14.96 -2.21
N ILE A 39 -25.36 16.25 -2.08
CA ILE A 39 -24.14 16.84 -2.63
C ILE A 39 -22.94 16.33 -1.83
N PHE A 40 -23.05 16.33 -0.50
CA PHE A 40 -22.07 15.73 0.38
C PHE A 40 -21.91 14.23 0.11
N ILE A 41 -23.02 13.48 -0.01
CA ILE A 41 -22.97 12.04 -0.26
C ILE A 41 -22.30 11.74 -1.61
N GLU A 42 -22.68 12.39 -2.70
CA GLU A 42 -22.06 12.14 -4.01
C GLU A 42 -20.57 12.48 -4.06
N LYS A 43 -20.14 13.50 -3.31
CA LYS A 43 -18.72 13.85 -3.18
C LYS A 43 -17.92 12.79 -2.43
N ASN A 44 -18.47 12.25 -1.34
CA ASN A 44 -17.77 11.28 -0.49
C ASN A 44 -17.79 9.84 -1.04
N PHE A 45 -18.81 9.48 -1.82
CA PHE A 45 -18.93 8.14 -2.41
C PHE A 45 -18.29 8.03 -3.81
N ARG A 46 -17.44 8.98 -4.20
CA ARG A 46 -16.71 8.94 -5.48
C ARG A 46 -15.54 7.95 -5.39
N ILE A 47 -15.68 6.81 -6.06
CA ILE A 47 -14.60 5.82 -6.18
C ILE A 47 -13.62 6.25 -7.26
N GLU A 48 -12.41 6.64 -6.87
CA GLU A 48 -11.31 6.94 -7.78
C GLU A 48 -10.63 5.65 -8.26
N ASN A 49 -10.15 5.64 -9.51
CA ASN A 49 -9.39 4.50 -10.01
C ASN A 49 -7.91 4.74 -9.66
N PRO A 50 -7.31 3.91 -8.79
CA PRO A 50 -5.93 4.10 -8.35
C PRO A 50 -4.92 3.99 -9.49
N HIS A 51 -5.31 3.41 -10.64
CA HIS A 51 -4.43 3.24 -11.77
C HIS A 51 -4.48 4.37 -12.81
N THR A 52 -5.50 5.24 -12.80
CA THR A 52 -5.52 6.45 -13.64
C THR A 52 -4.66 7.59 -13.07
N ILE A 53 -4.50 7.64 -11.74
CA ILE A 53 -3.70 8.68 -11.05
C ILE A 53 -2.21 8.52 -11.35
N ASN A 54 -1.75 7.29 -11.63
CA ASN A 54 -0.35 7.01 -11.90
C ASN A 54 0.09 7.34 -13.34
N MET A 55 -0.81 7.39 -14.34
CA MET A 55 -0.38 7.70 -15.72
C MET A 55 -0.12 9.20 -15.96
N ILE A 56 -0.81 10.09 -15.23
CA ILE A 56 -0.59 11.55 -15.35
C ILE A 56 0.70 11.97 -14.63
N ASN A 57 1.17 11.18 -13.64
CA ASN A 57 2.34 11.48 -12.82
C ASN A 57 3.59 10.64 -13.18
N ASN A 58 3.61 9.98 -14.34
CA ASN A 58 4.72 9.09 -14.72
C ASN A 58 5.67 9.66 -15.77
N ASP A 59 5.41 10.84 -16.35
CA ASP A 59 6.32 11.43 -17.34
C ASP A 59 7.46 12.27 -16.74
N ASN A 60 7.46 12.54 -15.43
CA ASN A 60 8.57 13.26 -14.76
C ASN A 60 8.79 12.75 -13.33
N ARG A 61 9.21 11.49 -13.19
CA ARG A 61 9.79 11.01 -11.92
C ARG A 61 11.25 10.65 -12.12
N ASP A 62 12.04 11.65 -12.48
CA ASP A 62 13.34 11.77 -11.84
C ASP A 62 13.07 11.82 -10.34
N ILE A 63 13.56 10.83 -9.61
CA ILE A 63 13.44 10.75 -8.16
C ILE A 63 14.30 11.88 -7.60
N ASN A 64 13.75 13.08 -7.58
CA ASN A 64 14.29 14.20 -6.83
C ASN A 64 14.03 13.91 -5.36
N LEU A 65 15.04 13.36 -4.68
CA LEU A 65 15.03 13.03 -3.24
C LEU A 65 14.73 14.24 -2.32
N ASN A 66 14.58 15.45 -2.88
CA ASN A 66 14.32 16.69 -2.16
C ASN A 66 12.84 17.10 -2.10
N ASP A 67 11.91 16.44 -2.78
CA ASP A 67 10.50 16.85 -2.78
C ASP A 67 9.68 16.18 -1.66
N HIS A 68 10.22 16.22 -0.44
CA HIS A 68 9.49 15.82 0.77
C HIS A 68 8.56 16.95 1.20
N ASN A 69 7.54 17.24 0.40
CA ASN A 69 6.40 18.07 0.80
C ASN A 69 5.50 17.30 1.77
N ILE A 70 6.06 16.88 2.90
CA ILE A 70 5.32 16.25 4.00
C ILE A 70 4.50 17.36 4.65
N GLN A 71 3.18 17.30 4.55
CA GLN A 71 2.29 18.25 5.21
C GLN A 71 1.60 17.59 6.40
N CYS A 72 1.43 18.35 7.48
CA CYS A 72 0.64 17.88 8.61
C CYS A 72 -0.81 17.65 8.16
N SER A 73 -1.35 16.45 8.37
CA SER A 73 -2.73 16.10 8.00
C SER A 73 -3.80 16.97 8.71
N HIS A 74 -3.47 17.57 9.85
CA HIS A 74 -4.40 18.38 10.63
C HIS A 74 -4.39 19.87 10.26
N CYS A 75 -3.23 20.45 9.96
CA CYS A 75 -3.09 21.89 9.73
C CYS A 75 -2.48 22.26 8.36
N HIS A 76 -2.16 21.25 7.53
CA HIS A 76 -1.63 21.36 6.17
C HIS A 76 -0.36 22.22 6.04
N ARG A 77 0.34 22.48 7.16
CA ARG A 77 1.61 23.18 7.14
C ARG A 77 2.69 22.25 6.56
N PRO A 78 3.56 22.76 5.68
CA PRO A 78 4.71 22.01 5.20
C PRO A 78 5.67 21.76 6.36
N ILE A 79 6.07 20.51 6.51
CA ILE A 79 7.08 20.06 7.45
C ILE A 79 8.36 19.96 6.64
N SER A 80 9.25 20.95 6.80
CA SER A 80 10.62 20.82 6.30
C SER A 80 11.36 19.87 7.24
N ILE A 81 11.73 18.70 6.75
CA ILE A 81 12.64 17.82 7.47
C ILE A 81 13.98 17.85 6.74
N GLU A 82 14.89 18.66 7.25
CA GLU A 82 16.27 18.68 6.78
C GLU A 82 17.00 17.51 7.44
N PHE A 83 17.18 16.41 6.70
CA PHE A 83 18.01 15.30 7.14
C PHE A 83 19.45 15.52 6.65
N ASN A 84 20.42 15.36 7.56
CA ASN A 84 21.81 15.17 7.14
C ASN A 84 21.95 13.77 6.48
N GLN A 85 22.81 13.61 5.48
CA GLN A 85 23.01 12.34 4.77
C GLN A 85 23.27 11.16 5.74
N ILE A 86 24.02 11.40 6.80
CA ILE A 86 24.30 10.39 7.85
C ILE A 86 23.00 9.96 8.57
N GLN A 87 22.12 10.92 8.88
CA GLN A 87 20.84 10.62 9.53
C GLN A 87 19.91 9.86 8.60
N TYR A 88 19.99 10.12 7.29
CA TYR A 88 19.23 9.38 6.30
C TYR A 88 19.66 7.91 6.24
N ASP A 89 20.97 7.65 6.22
CA ASP A 89 21.52 6.30 6.18
C ASP A 89 21.15 5.51 7.46
N ASP A 90 21.22 6.15 8.63
CA ASP A 90 20.81 5.55 9.91
C ASP A 90 19.31 5.23 9.94
N LEU A 91 18.46 6.17 9.49
CA LEU A 91 17.01 5.98 9.41
C LEU A 91 16.65 4.87 8.41
N PHE A 92 17.37 4.79 7.31
CA PHE A 92 17.17 3.75 6.30
C PHE A 92 17.51 2.36 6.87
N GLU A 93 18.64 2.21 7.56
CA GLU A 93 19.01 0.95 8.21
C GLU A 93 18.03 0.57 9.33
N GLU A 94 17.57 1.53 10.14
CA GLU A 94 16.55 1.26 11.16
C GLU A 94 15.23 0.78 10.52
N THR A 95 14.80 1.44 9.45
CA THR A 95 13.60 1.09 8.70
C THR A 95 13.73 -0.30 8.07
N ARG A 96 14.90 -0.64 7.52
CA ARG A 96 15.22 -1.96 6.97
C ARG A 96 15.03 -3.05 8.03
N ILE A 97 15.60 -2.87 9.22
CA ILE A 97 15.46 -3.83 10.33
C ILE A 97 13.99 -3.99 10.74
N ARG A 98 13.23 -2.89 10.82
CA ARG A 98 11.79 -2.94 11.13
C ARG A 98 11.02 -3.73 10.09
N ILE A 99 11.28 -3.54 8.80
CA ILE A 99 10.63 -4.28 7.71
C ILE A 99 10.92 -5.79 7.83
N ILE A 100 12.18 -6.17 8.08
CA ILE A 100 12.55 -7.59 8.22
C ILE A 100 11.86 -8.23 9.44
N ASN A 101 11.73 -7.52 10.55
CA ASN A 101 10.98 -7.98 11.72
C ASN A 101 9.48 -8.16 11.44
N ILE A 102 8.89 -7.26 10.65
CA ILE A 102 7.49 -7.39 10.19
C ILE A 102 7.35 -8.63 9.30
N GLN A 103 8.27 -8.86 8.37
CA GLN A 103 8.27 -10.06 7.53
C GLN A 103 8.38 -11.34 8.36
N LYS A 104 9.28 -11.36 9.35
CA LYS A 104 9.42 -12.47 10.30
C LYS A 104 8.08 -12.78 10.98
N THR A 105 7.41 -11.75 11.50
CA THR A 105 6.07 -11.87 12.11
C THR A 105 5.03 -12.40 11.11
N SER A 106 5.07 -11.94 9.87
CA SER A 106 4.17 -12.42 8.80
C SER A 106 4.36 -13.91 8.52
N PHE A 107 5.60 -14.41 8.46
CA PHE A 107 5.85 -15.85 8.28
C PHE A 107 5.28 -16.66 9.44
N TRP A 108 5.47 -16.21 10.68
CA TRP A 108 4.85 -16.86 11.84
C TRP A 108 3.31 -16.85 11.80
N ARG A 109 2.70 -15.82 11.22
CA ARG A 109 1.25 -15.77 10.99
C ARG A 109 0.82 -16.77 9.91
N GLN A 110 1.50 -16.80 8.77
CA GLN A 110 1.21 -17.75 7.68
C GLN A 110 1.36 -19.22 8.12
N TYR A 111 2.30 -19.49 9.04
CA TYR A 111 2.41 -20.80 9.68
C TYR A 111 1.15 -21.20 10.44
N ARG A 112 0.61 -20.26 11.23
CA ARG A 112 -0.60 -20.46 12.03
C ARG A 112 -1.81 -20.70 11.14
N ASP A 113 -1.85 -20.03 9.99
CA ASP A 113 -2.91 -20.15 8.99
C ASP A 113 -2.69 -21.37 8.04
N TYR A 114 -1.68 -22.22 8.33
CA TYR A 114 -1.31 -23.43 7.58
C TYR A 114 -0.88 -23.22 6.11
N GLU A 115 -0.50 -21.99 5.73
CA GLU A 115 -0.05 -21.66 4.37
C GLU A 115 1.40 -22.11 4.12
N ILE A 116 2.20 -22.26 5.18
CA ILE A 116 3.61 -22.67 5.09
C ILE A 116 3.95 -23.77 6.11
N SER A 117 4.86 -24.65 5.72
CA SER A 117 5.29 -25.77 6.58
C SER A 117 6.12 -25.31 7.78
N THR A 118 6.13 -26.11 8.85
CA THR A 118 6.96 -25.85 10.05
C THR A 118 8.45 -25.68 9.70
N GLN A 119 8.94 -26.46 8.73
CA GLN A 119 10.33 -26.39 8.28
C GLN A 119 10.62 -25.10 7.53
N ALA A 120 9.71 -24.67 6.64
CA ALA A 120 9.82 -23.42 5.90
C ALA A 120 9.90 -22.21 6.85
N VAL A 121 9.05 -22.17 7.88
CA VAL A 121 8.99 -21.07 8.85
C VAL A 121 10.28 -20.93 9.65
N ARG A 122 10.86 -22.06 10.07
CA ARG A 122 12.15 -22.06 10.78
C ARG A 122 13.25 -21.48 9.90
N ILE A 123 13.34 -21.94 8.64
CA ILE A 123 14.36 -21.45 7.70
C ILE A 123 14.15 -19.96 7.41
N LEU A 124 12.93 -19.53 7.12
CA LEU A 124 12.60 -18.13 6.84
C LEU A 124 12.87 -17.23 8.05
N SER A 125 12.53 -17.69 9.26
CA SER A 125 12.81 -16.97 10.50
C SER A 125 14.33 -16.83 10.73
N SER A 126 15.10 -17.90 10.52
CA SER A 126 16.56 -17.86 10.62
C SER A 126 17.20 -16.98 9.55
N LEU A 127 16.63 -16.96 8.35
CA LEU A 127 17.06 -16.08 7.27
C LEU A 127 16.82 -14.61 7.63
N CYS A 128 15.67 -14.27 8.22
CA CYS A 128 15.43 -12.92 8.74
C CYS A 128 16.49 -12.51 9.77
N ASP A 129 16.80 -13.39 10.73
CA ASP A 129 17.82 -13.11 11.76
C ASP A 129 19.20 -12.87 11.13
N PHE A 130 19.59 -13.69 10.16
CA PHE A 130 20.84 -13.53 9.43
C PHE A 130 20.92 -12.22 8.62
N VAL A 131 19.80 -11.80 8.00
CA VAL A 131 19.75 -10.58 7.18
C VAL A 131 19.69 -9.32 8.05
N ILE A 132 19.15 -9.39 9.28
CA ILE A 132 19.18 -8.28 10.23
C ILE A 132 20.63 -7.92 10.59
N ASP A 133 21.47 -8.92 10.85
CA ASP A 133 22.87 -8.74 11.22
C ASP A 133 23.75 -8.15 10.10
N ARG A 134 23.28 -8.21 8.84
CA ARG A 134 24.02 -7.71 7.67
C ARG A 134 23.41 -6.42 7.14
N LYS A 135 24.13 -5.30 7.31
CA LYS A 135 23.74 -3.99 6.77
C LYS A 135 23.53 -4.05 5.26
N GLY A 136 22.51 -3.34 4.77
CA GLY A 136 22.17 -3.26 3.35
C GLY A 136 21.61 -4.53 2.71
N GLN A 137 21.52 -5.66 3.42
CA GLN A 137 20.94 -6.89 2.87
C GLN A 137 19.41 -6.92 3.04
N TYR A 138 18.74 -7.51 2.06
CA TYR A 138 17.29 -7.66 2.00
C TYR A 138 16.92 -9.06 1.50
N ILE A 139 15.69 -9.46 1.82
CA ILE A 139 15.13 -10.75 1.39
C ILE A 139 14.45 -10.54 0.04
N SER A 140 14.95 -11.19 -1.02
CA SER A 140 14.33 -11.11 -2.35
C SER A 140 13.13 -12.04 -2.45
N ILE A 141 12.11 -11.65 -3.21
CA ILE A 141 10.93 -12.47 -3.51
C ILE A 141 11.34 -13.77 -4.20
N ASP A 142 12.39 -13.76 -5.02
CA ASP A 142 12.87 -14.95 -5.71
C ASP A 142 13.45 -15.99 -4.74
N GLN A 143 14.03 -15.55 -3.62
CA GLN A 143 14.49 -16.44 -2.55
C GLN A 143 13.32 -17.02 -1.77
N LEU A 144 12.22 -16.27 -1.64
CA LEU A 144 11.03 -16.70 -0.91
C LEU A 144 10.24 -17.79 -1.64
N LYS A 145 10.16 -17.74 -2.97
CA LYS A 145 9.36 -18.69 -3.79
C LYS A 145 9.68 -20.16 -3.51
N TYR A 146 10.91 -20.50 -3.13
CA TYR A 146 11.31 -21.88 -2.83
C TYR A 146 10.67 -22.45 -1.56
N TYR A 147 10.18 -21.59 -0.66
CA TYR A 147 9.64 -21.99 0.64
C TYR A 147 8.10 -21.98 0.69
N TYR A 148 7.46 -21.40 -0.31
CA TYR A 148 6.02 -21.47 -0.53
C TYR A 148 5.72 -22.64 -1.49
N LYS A 149 4.69 -23.42 -1.18
CA LYS A 149 4.19 -24.51 -2.04
C LYS A 149 3.17 -24.00 -3.04
#